data_AF-A0A2V2AWA3-F1
#
_entry.id   AF-A0A2V2AWA3-F1
#
_cell.length_a   1.000
_cell.length_b   1.000
_cell.length_c   1.000
_cell.angle_alpha   90.00
_cell.angle_beta   90.00
_cell.angle_gamma   90.00
#
_symmetry.space_group_name_H-M   'P 1'
#
loop_
_entity.id
_entity.type
_entity.pdbx_description
1 polymer ?
#
loop_
_entity_poly.entity_id
_entity_poly.type
_entity_poly.pdbx_seq_one_letter_code
_entity_poly.pdbx_strand_id
1 'polypeptide(L)'
;MSNAHTAGVRSGRLLLLLPLQAASVAGLGLLVTGPLADRWPLSVEDGVNRALADRREALATALSEGMSLLASTRSIVTLTLVAVLALLLLPGVPRLRRWRDAAFLAGSVAAQSAVFLLVTMVVGRARPDVSHLDAAPPTSSFPSGHVGAATALFGGLAVLAARRLRGAERALVVGLLLLIPPAVAASRLYRGMHHPSDVVVGLLNGGCTLLVMAYVLLLSTPGTRTSAGLPTPRSNPDDAQAATPVPEQVSADAPAGPRRAVVVRHPHGCGDGTAARVRALLRHHGYTDQAWTSTSAEEPAGALAARTAEADTSLVVVCGGDGTVRACADVLSGGAIPLAIVPCGTGNLLARNLRLPSDPDTALREALAGATVGIDLGRIHGDGLAPTRFTVMAGAGFDAAMVRDASARLKQRLGWAAYVLSALRHLGDPRMRLTIRLDGGAPLERRARMVVLGNVGSLQGGLPLLPDARPDSGRLEVVLLDPRGVAGWLAAGRHLLTRSATRTSGPRLSAGRDRRAAGGALEYFSAERIDLRFARPQPRELDGDAFAAGTRLTAEVEPGALRVWLPNPGEGDPVGATGTVGATGTVKAADTAGATDAAGEPDGYGCTARFGEPHGVQRAGRPPARTRRPDGVR
;
A
#
# COMPACT_ATOMS: atom_id res chain seq x y z
N MET A 1 3.06 -30.64 7.52
CA MET A 1 1.70 -30.04 7.43
C MET A 1 1.47 -28.84 8.38
N SER A 2 2.46 -28.31 9.11
CA SER A 2 2.23 -27.31 10.17
C SER A 2 1.82 -25.90 9.71
N ASN A 3 2.38 -25.38 8.61
CA ASN A 3 2.25 -23.96 8.23
C ASN A 3 0.82 -23.48 7.89
N ALA A 4 -0.12 -24.39 7.64
CA ALA A 4 -1.52 -24.02 7.43
C ALA A 4 -2.18 -23.50 8.72
N HIS A 5 -1.86 -24.10 9.88
CA HIS A 5 -2.47 -23.75 11.17
C HIS A 5 -2.10 -22.32 11.60
N THR A 6 -0.84 -21.91 11.48
CA THR A 6 -0.39 -20.59 11.93
C THR A 6 -0.91 -19.45 11.06
N ALA A 7 -1.08 -19.68 9.75
CA ALA A 7 -1.75 -18.74 8.85
C ALA A 7 -3.27 -18.63 9.15
N GLY A 8 -3.94 -19.77 9.38
CA GLY A 8 -5.35 -19.82 9.78
C GLY A 8 -5.61 -19.08 11.09
N VAL A 9 -4.77 -19.30 12.11
CA VAL A 9 -4.87 -18.61 13.41
C VAL A 9 -4.69 -17.09 13.30
N ARG A 10 -3.78 -16.60 12.44
CA ARG A 10 -3.64 -15.15 12.20
C ARG A 10 -4.86 -14.56 11.48
N SER A 11 -5.40 -15.26 10.48
CA SER A 11 -6.57 -14.80 9.72
C SER A 11 -7.85 -14.81 10.58
N GLY A 12 -8.06 -15.87 11.37
CA GLY A 12 -9.18 -15.97 12.32
C GLY A 12 -9.15 -14.89 13.41
N ARG A 13 -7.96 -14.53 13.93
CA ARG A 13 -7.81 -13.42 14.88
C ARG A 13 -8.21 -12.05 14.31
N LEU A 14 -8.20 -11.86 12.99
CA LEU A 14 -8.64 -10.61 12.36
C LEU A 14 -10.16 -10.59 12.10
N LEU A 15 -10.82 -11.75 12.00
CA LEU A 15 -12.28 -11.83 12.00
C LEU A 15 -12.88 -11.44 13.37
N LEU A 16 -12.09 -11.54 14.46
CA LEU A 16 -12.46 -10.98 15.78
C LEU A 16 -12.59 -9.45 15.80
N LEU A 17 -12.17 -8.75 14.74
CA LEU A 17 -12.44 -7.31 14.58
C LEU A 17 -13.92 -7.04 14.24
N LEU A 18 -14.67 -8.02 13.71
CA LEU A 18 -16.09 -7.86 13.40
C LEU A 18 -16.99 -7.74 14.65
N PRO A 19 -16.88 -8.61 15.69
CA PRO A 19 -17.62 -8.38 16.94
C PRO A 19 -17.14 -7.13 17.70
N LEU A 20 -15.85 -6.77 17.61
CA LEU A 20 -15.35 -5.51 18.17
C LEU A 20 -15.95 -4.29 17.45
N GLN A 21 -16.08 -4.35 16.11
CA GLN A 21 -16.78 -3.36 15.29
C GLN A 21 -18.26 -3.28 15.68
N ALA A 22 -18.95 -4.41 15.82
CA ALA A 22 -20.35 -4.44 16.28
C ALA A 22 -20.52 -3.80 17.66
N ALA A 23 -19.67 -4.15 18.63
CA ALA A 23 -19.69 -3.55 19.96
C ALA A 23 -19.37 -2.03 19.93
N SER A 24 -18.44 -1.58 19.09
CA SER A 24 -18.09 -0.17 18.94
C SER A 24 -19.24 0.64 18.33
N VAL A 25 -19.90 0.09 17.30
CA VAL A 25 -21.04 0.74 16.63
C VAL A 25 -22.27 0.71 17.54
N ALA A 26 -22.51 -0.36 18.30
CA ALA A 26 -23.58 -0.41 19.31
C ALA A 26 -23.34 0.61 20.43
N GLY A 27 -22.11 0.71 20.96
CA GLY A 27 -21.75 1.72 21.95
C GLY A 27 -21.94 3.15 21.44
N LEU A 28 -21.54 3.44 20.20
CA LEU A 28 -21.82 4.74 19.56
C LEU A 28 -23.33 4.99 19.43
N GLY A 29 -24.10 3.98 19.02
CA GLY A 29 -25.55 4.08 18.91
C GLY A 29 -26.23 4.37 20.25
N LEU A 30 -25.83 3.69 21.34
CA LEU A 30 -26.33 3.94 22.69
C LEU A 30 -25.99 5.36 23.20
N LEU A 31 -24.83 5.90 22.83
CA LEU A 31 -24.47 7.29 23.12
C LEU A 31 -25.37 8.27 22.34
N VAL A 32 -25.61 8.00 21.05
CA VAL A 32 -26.48 8.79 20.16
C VAL A 32 -27.95 8.77 20.59
N THR A 33 -28.46 7.64 21.09
CA THR A 33 -29.83 7.51 21.61
C THR A 33 -30.00 7.96 23.06
N GLY A 34 -28.92 8.29 23.76
CA GLY A 34 -28.91 8.61 25.18
C GLY A 34 -28.19 9.94 25.46
N PRO A 35 -27.04 9.94 26.14
CA PRO A 35 -26.41 11.15 26.69
C PRO A 35 -25.97 12.21 25.67
N LEU A 36 -25.96 11.89 24.36
CA LEU A 36 -25.65 12.84 23.30
C LEU A 36 -26.86 13.33 22.50
N ALA A 37 -28.06 12.76 22.69
CA ALA A 37 -29.22 13.05 21.84
C ALA A 37 -29.52 14.55 21.69
N ASP A 38 -29.57 15.28 22.81
CA ASP A 38 -29.84 16.72 22.85
C ASP A 38 -28.60 17.60 22.59
N ARG A 39 -27.47 17.01 22.18
CA ARG A 39 -26.21 17.73 21.93
C ARG A 39 -25.97 17.94 20.45
N TRP A 40 -25.41 19.10 20.09
CA TRP A 40 -24.93 19.35 18.74
C TRP A 40 -23.86 18.31 18.35
N PRO A 41 -23.91 17.72 17.13
CA PRO A 41 -24.81 18.04 16.01
C PRO A 41 -26.13 17.25 15.97
N LEU A 42 -26.34 16.29 16.89
CA LEU A 42 -27.50 15.39 16.87
C LEU A 42 -28.82 16.15 17.06
N SER A 43 -28.83 17.17 17.92
CA SER A 43 -30.01 18.00 18.21
C SER A 43 -30.55 18.85 17.05
N VAL A 44 -29.90 18.86 15.88
CA VAL A 44 -30.40 19.53 14.66
C VAL A 44 -30.66 18.56 13.49
N GLU A 45 -30.52 17.25 13.69
CA GLU A 45 -30.67 16.26 12.61
C GLU A 45 -32.09 16.25 12.02
N ASP A 46 -33.13 16.34 12.84
CA ASP A 46 -34.51 16.49 12.36
C ASP A 46 -34.76 17.82 11.62
N GLY A 47 -33.95 18.85 11.88
CA GLY A 47 -33.95 20.08 11.08
C GLY A 47 -33.48 19.85 9.64
N VAL A 48 -32.46 19.00 9.45
CA VAL A 48 -31.98 18.57 8.13
C VAL A 48 -33.04 17.70 7.44
N ASN A 49 -33.65 16.75 8.16
CA ASN A 49 -34.66 15.87 7.60
C ASN A 49 -35.94 16.64 7.19
N ARG A 50 -36.40 17.60 8.00
CA ARG A 50 -37.51 18.50 7.64
C ARG A 50 -37.19 19.34 6.42
N ALA A 51 -36.04 20.03 6.39
CA ALA A 51 -35.63 20.83 5.24
C ALA A 51 -35.47 20.04 3.92
N LEU A 52 -35.25 18.71 3.99
CA LEU A 52 -35.29 17.81 2.84
C LEU A 52 -36.72 17.35 2.48
N ALA A 53 -37.59 17.15 3.46
CA ALA A 53 -38.99 16.79 3.25
C ALA A 53 -39.81 17.94 2.65
N ASP A 54 -39.55 19.18 3.07
CA ASP A 54 -40.21 20.39 2.60
C ASP A 54 -39.84 20.76 1.15
N ARG A 55 -38.71 20.25 0.65
CA ARG A 55 -38.13 20.55 -0.68
C ARG A 55 -38.22 19.36 -1.64
N ARG A 56 -39.30 18.58 -1.55
CA ARG A 56 -39.48 17.39 -2.39
C ARG A 56 -40.01 17.74 -3.78
N GLU A 57 -39.21 17.44 -4.79
CA GLU A 57 -39.54 17.63 -6.21
C GLU A 57 -39.79 16.29 -6.90
N ALA A 58 -40.53 16.27 -8.01
CA ALA A 58 -40.84 15.04 -8.74
C ALA A 58 -39.58 14.30 -9.23
N LEU A 59 -38.62 15.04 -9.82
CA LEU A 59 -37.37 14.46 -10.34
C LEU A 59 -36.49 13.91 -9.21
N ALA A 60 -36.26 14.70 -8.15
CA ALA A 60 -35.51 14.26 -6.98
C ALA A 60 -36.15 13.04 -6.30
N THR A 61 -37.49 12.97 -6.28
CA THR A 61 -38.24 11.83 -5.75
C THR A 61 -38.01 10.56 -6.57
N ALA A 62 -38.14 10.61 -7.90
CA ALA A 62 -37.88 9.47 -8.77
C ALA A 62 -36.41 8.99 -8.70
N LEU A 63 -35.45 9.91 -8.66
CA LEU A 63 -34.03 9.58 -8.47
C LEU A 63 -33.76 8.95 -7.09
N SER A 64 -34.42 9.45 -6.03
CA SER A 64 -34.32 8.85 -4.69
C SER A 64 -34.89 7.43 -4.67
N GLU A 65 -35.97 7.17 -5.41
CA GLU A 65 -36.61 5.85 -5.49
C GLU A 65 -35.69 4.84 -6.17
N GLY A 66 -35.10 5.17 -7.32
CA GLY A 66 -34.12 4.31 -8.00
C GLY A 66 -32.94 3.94 -7.09
N MET A 67 -32.41 4.89 -6.33
CA MET A 67 -31.34 4.63 -5.35
C MET A 67 -31.81 3.81 -4.13
N SER A 68 -33.04 4.01 -3.66
CA SER A 68 -33.62 3.24 -2.55
C SER A 68 -33.88 1.78 -2.97
N LEU A 69 -34.42 1.58 -4.18
CA LEU A 69 -34.62 0.27 -4.81
C LEU A 69 -33.29 -0.47 -5.00
N LEU A 70 -32.25 0.21 -5.50
CA LEU A 70 -30.92 -0.36 -5.70
C LEU A 70 -30.27 -0.85 -4.38
N ALA A 71 -30.54 -0.15 -3.27
CA ALA A 71 -30.05 -0.49 -1.94
C ALA A 71 -30.98 -1.40 -1.12
N SER A 72 -32.16 -1.74 -1.63
CA SER A 72 -33.11 -2.61 -0.92
C SER A 72 -32.54 -4.00 -0.70
N THR A 73 -32.93 -4.67 0.39
CA THR A 73 -32.43 -6.01 0.76
C THR A 73 -32.53 -7.02 -0.39
N ARG A 74 -33.63 -6.97 -1.18
CA ARG A 74 -33.82 -7.83 -2.35
C ARG A 74 -32.77 -7.53 -3.43
N SER A 75 -32.60 -6.27 -3.81
CA SER A 75 -31.62 -5.86 -4.82
C SER A 75 -30.19 -6.17 -4.40
N ILE A 76 -29.81 -5.89 -3.15
CA ILE A 76 -28.47 -6.22 -2.64
C ILE A 76 -28.21 -7.74 -2.73
N VAL A 77 -29.15 -8.58 -2.29
CA VAL A 77 -29.01 -10.04 -2.35
C VAL A 77 -28.93 -10.52 -3.81
N THR A 78 -29.85 -10.10 -4.68
CA THR A 78 -29.85 -10.50 -6.10
C THR A 78 -28.58 -10.05 -6.82
N LEU A 79 -28.15 -8.80 -6.65
CA LEU A 79 -26.93 -8.27 -7.28
C LEU A 79 -25.66 -8.94 -6.73
N THR A 80 -25.62 -9.26 -5.43
CA THR A 80 -24.50 -10.02 -4.84
C THR A 80 -24.43 -11.43 -5.43
N LEU A 81 -25.56 -12.13 -5.56
CA LEU A 81 -25.62 -13.47 -6.16
C LEU A 81 -25.23 -13.46 -7.64
N VAL A 82 -25.73 -12.51 -8.42
CA VAL A 82 -25.37 -12.35 -9.85
C VAL A 82 -23.89 -12.02 -10.02
N ALA A 83 -23.34 -11.11 -9.19
CA ALA A 83 -21.91 -10.77 -9.23
C ALA A 83 -21.02 -11.96 -8.81
N VAL A 84 -21.41 -12.71 -7.78
CA VAL A 84 -20.72 -13.94 -7.35
C VAL A 84 -20.72 -14.98 -8.48
N LEU A 85 -21.86 -15.22 -9.12
CA LEU A 85 -21.97 -16.14 -10.25
C LEU A 85 -21.09 -15.70 -11.42
N ALA A 86 -21.12 -14.41 -11.79
CA ALA A 86 -20.25 -13.86 -12.83
C ALA A 86 -18.76 -14.02 -12.50
N LEU A 87 -18.35 -13.78 -11.25
CA LEU A 87 -16.96 -13.96 -10.78
C LEU A 87 -16.48 -15.42 -10.83
N LEU A 88 -17.39 -16.38 -10.62
CA LEU A 88 -17.11 -17.81 -10.70
C LEU A 88 -17.03 -18.32 -12.15
N LEU A 89 -17.93 -17.84 -13.03
CA LEU A 89 -17.96 -18.24 -14.44
C LEU A 89 -16.84 -17.59 -15.28
N LEU A 90 -16.39 -16.40 -14.91
CA LEU A 90 -15.43 -15.53 -15.61
C LEU A 90 -14.21 -16.29 -16.23
N PRO A 91 -14.15 -16.47 -17.57
CA PRO A 91 -13.13 -17.30 -18.22
C PRO A 91 -11.70 -16.76 -18.06
N GLY A 92 -10.70 -17.59 -18.34
CA GLY A 92 -9.27 -17.26 -18.25
C GLY A 92 -8.71 -17.09 -16.82
N VAL A 93 -9.53 -16.80 -15.81
CA VAL A 93 -9.06 -16.58 -14.43
C VAL A 93 -8.81 -17.93 -13.71
N PRO A 94 -7.71 -18.11 -12.95
CA PRO A 94 -7.47 -19.32 -12.16
C PRO A 94 -8.58 -19.59 -11.12
N ARG A 95 -9.00 -20.85 -10.98
CA ARG A 95 -10.12 -21.27 -10.09
C ARG A 95 -9.97 -20.72 -8.67
N LEU A 96 -8.80 -20.85 -8.06
CA LEU A 96 -8.53 -20.37 -6.69
C LEU A 96 -8.72 -18.84 -6.55
N ARG A 97 -8.42 -18.05 -7.59
CA ARG A 97 -8.63 -16.59 -7.60
C ARG A 97 -10.12 -16.25 -7.76
N ARG A 98 -10.86 -16.95 -8.62
CA ARG A 98 -12.33 -16.75 -8.76
C ARG A 98 -13.05 -16.98 -7.44
N TRP A 99 -12.78 -18.11 -6.79
CA TRP A 99 -13.40 -18.46 -5.51
C TRP A 99 -13.07 -17.47 -4.39
N ARG A 100 -11.86 -16.89 -4.37
CA ARG A 100 -11.49 -15.85 -3.38
C ARG A 100 -12.11 -14.49 -3.66
N ASP A 101 -12.14 -14.05 -4.92
CA ASP A 101 -12.83 -12.80 -5.29
C ASP A 101 -14.34 -12.89 -5.00
N ALA A 102 -14.97 -14.04 -5.26
CA ALA A 102 -16.37 -14.32 -4.94
C ALA A 102 -16.65 -14.41 -3.43
N ALA A 103 -15.83 -15.16 -2.68
CA ALA A 103 -15.95 -15.27 -1.22
C ALA A 103 -15.71 -13.95 -0.50
N PHE A 104 -14.85 -13.08 -1.03
CA PHE A 104 -14.69 -11.71 -0.55
C PHE A 104 -15.96 -10.89 -0.70
N LEU A 105 -16.60 -10.91 -1.88
CA LEU A 105 -17.80 -10.10 -2.12
C LEU A 105 -18.98 -10.58 -1.28
N ALA A 106 -19.28 -11.88 -1.32
CA ALA A 106 -20.34 -12.50 -0.51
C ALA A 106 -20.08 -12.32 0.99
N GLY A 107 -18.84 -12.57 1.43
CA GLY A 107 -18.43 -12.44 2.82
C GLY A 107 -18.52 -11.01 3.34
N SER A 108 -18.22 -10.00 2.52
CA SER A 108 -18.32 -8.59 2.92
C SER A 108 -19.78 -8.17 3.15
N VAL A 109 -20.68 -8.55 2.26
CA VAL A 109 -22.12 -8.25 2.38
C VAL A 109 -22.73 -9.02 3.56
N ALA A 110 -22.40 -10.30 3.73
CA ALA A 110 -22.88 -11.12 4.84
C ALA A 110 -22.37 -10.63 6.20
N ALA A 111 -21.07 -10.33 6.33
CA ALA A 111 -20.48 -9.82 7.56
C ALA A 111 -21.04 -8.44 7.93
N GLN A 112 -21.24 -7.54 6.96
CA GLN A 112 -21.82 -6.23 7.21
C GLN A 112 -23.28 -6.35 7.66
N SER A 113 -24.05 -7.25 7.03
CA SER A 113 -25.44 -7.53 7.41
C SER A 113 -25.53 -8.08 8.83
N ALA A 114 -24.63 -9.01 9.21
CA ALA A 114 -24.55 -9.54 10.57
C ALA A 114 -24.20 -8.46 11.61
N VAL A 115 -23.19 -7.62 11.33
CA VAL A 115 -22.82 -6.49 12.21
C VAL A 115 -23.97 -5.49 12.36
N PHE A 116 -24.69 -5.18 11.27
CA PHE A 116 -25.90 -4.34 11.32
C PHE A 116 -26.98 -4.96 12.21
N LEU A 117 -27.36 -6.23 11.97
CA LEU A 117 -28.42 -6.90 12.75
C LEU A 117 -28.08 -6.95 14.25
N LEU A 118 -26.83 -7.31 14.59
CA LEU A 118 -26.34 -7.31 15.97
C LEU A 118 -26.50 -5.95 16.66
N VAL A 119 -26.19 -4.84 15.98
CA VAL A 119 -26.38 -3.49 16.53
C VAL A 119 -27.87 -3.16 16.68
N THR A 120 -28.72 -3.50 15.70
CA THR A 120 -30.15 -3.17 15.76
C THR A 120 -30.94 -3.90 16.85
N MET A 121 -30.40 -5.00 17.41
CA MET A 121 -30.97 -5.66 18.59
C MET A 121 -30.68 -4.91 19.91
N VAL A 122 -29.72 -3.97 19.91
CA VAL A 122 -29.27 -3.24 21.11
C VAL A 122 -29.63 -1.76 21.05
N VAL A 123 -29.58 -1.14 19.86
CA VAL A 123 -29.78 0.30 19.67
C VAL A 123 -31.17 0.57 19.07
N GLY A 124 -32.14 0.93 19.90
CA GLY A 124 -33.51 1.28 19.48
C GLY A 124 -33.66 2.76 19.11
N ARG A 125 -33.05 3.24 18.02
CA ARG A 125 -33.22 4.64 17.56
C ARG A 125 -34.49 4.79 16.72
N ALA A 126 -35.34 5.74 17.09
CA ALA A 126 -36.48 6.19 16.31
C ALA A 126 -36.05 6.82 14.96
N ARG A 127 -36.93 6.76 13.95
CA ARG A 127 -36.73 7.45 12.67
C ARG A 127 -36.97 8.96 12.83
N PRO A 128 -36.50 9.80 11.88
CA PRO A 128 -36.80 11.23 11.91
C PRO A 128 -38.29 11.53 11.89
N ASP A 129 -38.72 12.58 12.60
CA ASP A 129 -40.14 12.99 12.64
C ASP A 129 -40.51 13.82 11.40
N VAL A 130 -40.71 13.11 10.27
CA VAL A 130 -41.08 13.66 8.96
C VAL A 130 -41.95 12.68 8.18
N SER A 131 -42.67 13.16 7.17
CA SER A 131 -43.37 12.27 6.23
C SER A 131 -42.38 11.35 5.50
N HIS A 132 -42.57 10.04 5.64
CA HIS A 132 -41.74 9.02 5.02
C HIS A 132 -42.20 8.70 3.59
N LEU A 133 -41.26 8.46 2.67
CA LEU A 133 -41.55 8.00 1.29
C LEU A 133 -41.42 6.47 1.10
N ASP A 134 -40.94 5.75 2.13
CA ASP A 134 -40.94 4.29 2.17
C ASP A 134 -41.72 3.80 3.41
N ALA A 135 -42.29 2.59 3.35
CA ALA A 135 -42.76 1.93 4.56
C ALA A 135 -41.59 1.69 5.53
N ALA A 136 -41.77 2.02 6.81
CA ALA A 136 -40.75 1.82 7.83
C ALA A 136 -40.53 0.31 8.10
N PRO A 137 -39.33 -0.25 7.84
CA PRO A 137 -39.04 -1.63 8.20
C PRO A 137 -38.93 -1.76 9.73
N PRO A 138 -39.20 -2.95 10.30
CA PRO A 138 -39.28 -3.20 11.75
C PRO A 138 -37.91 -3.24 12.47
N THR A 139 -36.91 -2.56 11.92
CA THR A 139 -35.57 -2.41 12.49
C THR A 139 -35.35 -0.96 12.92
N SER A 140 -34.43 -0.74 13.86
CA SER A 140 -33.93 0.58 14.25
C SER A 140 -33.55 1.48 13.06
N SER A 141 -33.53 2.79 13.28
CA SER A 141 -32.96 3.77 12.35
C SER A 141 -31.42 3.70 12.32
N PHE A 142 -30.78 3.32 13.44
CA PHE A 142 -29.32 3.34 13.60
C PHE A 142 -28.70 1.93 13.59
N PRO A 143 -27.58 1.70 12.87
CA PRO A 143 -27.06 2.50 11.75
C PRO A 143 -27.87 2.19 10.48
N SER A 144 -27.72 2.99 9.42
CA SER A 144 -28.47 2.73 8.19
C SER A 144 -27.97 1.48 7.45
N GLY A 145 -28.67 0.35 7.67
CA GLY A 145 -28.34 -0.94 7.07
C GLY A 145 -28.31 -0.94 5.53
N HIS A 146 -29.21 -0.19 4.88
CA HIS A 146 -29.24 -0.03 3.42
C HIS A 146 -27.95 0.64 2.90
N VAL A 147 -27.46 1.67 3.60
CA VAL A 147 -26.22 2.38 3.24
C VAL A 147 -25.00 1.49 3.50
N GLY A 148 -24.97 0.77 4.63
CA GLY A 148 -23.90 -0.19 4.92
C GLY A 148 -23.83 -1.34 3.91
N ALA A 149 -24.98 -1.88 3.50
CA ALA A 149 -25.08 -2.99 2.55
C ALA A 149 -24.71 -2.54 1.12
N ALA A 150 -25.17 -1.37 0.68
CA ALA A 150 -24.72 -0.74 -0.56
C ALA A 150 -23.21 -0.47 -0.53
N THR A 151 -22.67 0.01 0.58
CA THR A 151 -21.22 0.20 0.76
C THR A 151 -20.48 -1.12 0.60
N ALA A 152 -20.90 -2.20 1.27
CA ALA A 152 -20.29 -3.51 1.20
C ALA A 152 -20.32 -4.12 -0.22
N LEU A 153 -21.45 -4.01 -0.93
CA LEU A 153 -21.60 -4.52 -2.29
C LEU A 153 -20.80 -3.68 -3.30
N PHE A 154 -21.12 -2.39 -3.45
CA PHE A 154 -20.55 -1.57 -4.51
C PHE A 154 -19.09 -1.18 -4.22
N GLY A 155 -18.71 -0.99 -2.96
CA GLY A 155 -17.31 -0.87 -2.55
C GLY A 155 -16.52 -2.17 -2.74
N GLY A 156 -17.14 -3.34 -2.50
CA GLY A 156 -16.53 -4.63 -2.81
C GLY A 156 -16.28 -4.82 -4.31
N LEU A 157 -17.26 -4.48 -5.15
CA LEU A 157 -17.11 -4.45 -6.60
C LEU A 157 -16.03 -3.45 -7.04
N ALA A 158 -15.93 -2.28 -6.41
CA ALA A 158 -14.88 -1.29 -6.71
C ALA A 158 -13.48 -1.83 -6.39
N VAL A 159 -13.29 -2.53 -5.27
CA VAL A 159 -12.03 -3.21 -4.92
C VAL A 159 -11.66 -4.29 -5.94
N LEU A 160 -12.64 -5.07 -6.42
CA LEU A 160 -12.42 -6.09 -7.45
C LEU A 160 -12.11 -5.48 -8.83
N ALA A 161 -12.80 -4.40 -9.21
CA ALA A 161 -12.53 -3.65 -10.44
C ALA A 161 -11.13 -3.03 -10.42
N ALA A 162 -10.72 -2.41 -9.30
CA ALA A 162 -9.38 -1.85 -9.12
C ALA A 162 -8.24 -2.90 -9.23
N ARG A 163 -8.53 -4.18 -8.93
CA ARG A 163 -7.61 -5.33 -9.03
C ARG A 163 -7.63 -6.04 -10.39
N ARG A 164 -8.47 -5.60 -11.34
CA ARG A 164 -8.71 -6.28 -12.63
C ARG A 164 -8.57 -5.35 -13.84
N LEU A 165 -9.13 -4.14 -13.77
CA LEU A 165 -9.04 -3.12 -14.83
C LEU A 165 -7.75 -2.31 -14.76
N ARG A 166 -7.39 -1.65 -15.86
CA ARG A 166 -6.24 -0.73 -15.98
C ARG A 166 -6.70 0.60 -16.64
N GLY A 167 -5.78 1.56 -16.77
CA GLY A 167 -6.03 2.81 -17.50
C GLY A 167 -7.20 3.66 -16.97
N ALA A 168 -7.82 4.41 -17.88
CA ALA A 168 -8.95 5.31 -17.59
C ALA A 168 -10.23 4.55 -17.22
N GLU A 169 -10.49 3.39 -17.85
CA GLU A 169 -11.64 2.52 -17.54
C GLU A 169 -11.67 2.14 -16.06
N ARG A 170 -10.52 1.79 -15.47
CA ARG A 170 -10.41 1.52 -14.03
C ARG A 170 -10.87 2.72 -13.21
N ALA A 171 -10.46 3.93 -13.58
CA ALA A 171 -10.84 5.14 -12.84
C ALA A 171 -12.35 5.44 -12.97
N LEU A 172 -12.90 5.28 -14.18
CA LEU A 172 -14.34 5.46 -14.44
C LEU A 172 -15.19 4.46 -13.66
N VAL A 173 -14.92 3.16 -13.80
CA VAL A 173 -15.71 2.09 -13.16
C VAL A 173 -15.60 2.14 -11.64
N VAL A 174 -14.40 2.35 -11.09
CA VAL A 174 -14.20 2.51 -9.63
C VAL A 174 -14.89 3.78 -9.13
N GLY A 175 -14.83 4.89 -9.87
CA GLY A 175 -15.53 6.13 -9.53
C GLY A 175 -17.05 5.94 -9.47
N LEU A 176 -17.65 5.38 -10.52
CA LEU A 176 -19.09 5.11 -10.60
C LEU A 176 -19.56 4.19 -9.46
N LEU A 177 -18.83 3.10 -9.16
CA LEU A 177 -19.16 2.19 -8.07
C LEU A 177 -19.06 2.84 -6.68
N LEU A 178 -18.11 3.75 -6.47
CA LEU A 178 -17.94 4.48 -5.21
C LEU A 178 -18.91 5.66 -5.04
N LEU A 179 -19.56 6.14 -6.12
CA LEU A 179 -20.62 7.15 -6.05
C LEU A 179 -21.97 6.58 -5.58
N ILE A 180 -22.21 5.26 -5.75
CA ILE A 180 -23.49 4.64 -5.38
C ILE A 180 -23.77 4.71 -3.86
N PRO A 181 -22.87 4.33 -2.94
CA PRO A 181 -23.19 4.37 -1.50
C PRO A 181 -23.50 5.78 -0.95
N PRO A 182 -22.79 6.86 -1.36
CA PRO A 182 -23.19 8.24 -1.06
C PRO A 182 -24.54 8.64 -1.65
N ALA A 183 -24.86 8.24 -2.89
CA ALA A 183 -26.17 8.52 -3.50
C ALA A 183 -27.32 7.78 -2.80
N VAL A 184 -27.07 6.55 -2.34
CA VAL A 184 -27.98 5.80 -1.46
C VAL A 184 -28.15 6.52 -0.12
N ALA A 185 -27.07 6.99 0.51
CA ALA A 185 -27.15 7.77 1.75
C ALA A 185 -28.01 9.03 1.58
N ALA A 186 -27.80 9.80 0.51
CA ALA A 186 -28.61 10.98 0.18
C ALA A 186 -30.10 10.62 -0.03
N SER A 187 -30.40 9.52 -0.73
CA SER A 187 -31.77 9.00 -0.88
C SER A 187 -32.41 8.64 0.47
N ARG A 188 -31.69 7.94 1.36
CA ARG A 188 -32.22 7.57 2.69
C ARG A 188 -32.55 8.79 3.56
N LEU A 189 -31.81 9.90 3.43
CA LEU A 189 -32.12 11.19 4.08
C LEU A 189 -33.33 11.87 3.42
N TYR A 190 -33.32 12.03 2.09
CA TYR A 190 -34.40 12.69 1.33
C TYR A 190 -35.78 12.03 1.53
N ARG A 191 -35.80 10.68 1.58
CA ARG A 191 -37.01 9.88 1.84
C ARG A 191 -37.44 9.89 3.32
N GLY A 192 -36.71 10.60 4.18
CA GLY A 192 -37.02 10.80 5.60
C GLY A 192 -36.74 9.59 6.49
N MET A 193 -35.99 8.59 6.00
CA MET A 193 -35.97 7.26 6.61
C MET A 193 -34.91 7.08 7.70
N HIS A 194 -33.92 7.97 7.77
CA HIS A 194 -32.73 7.88 8.60
C HIS A 194 -32.18 9.28 8.93
N HIS A 195 -31.46 9.41 10.03
CA HIS A 195 -30.73 10.63 10.39
C HIS A 195 -29.37 10.74 9.67
N PRO A 196 -28.78 11.95 9.54
CA PRO A 196 -27.43 12.14 8.99
C PRO A 196 -26.36 11.23 9.62
N SER A 197 -26.36 11.10 10.95
CA SER A 197 -25.45 10.20 11.68
C SER A 197 -25.73 8.72 11.41
N ASP A 198 -26.99 8.30 11.20
CA ASP A 198 -27.32 6.92 10.84
C ASP A 198 -26.68 6.52 9.50
N VAL A 199 -26.71 7.42 8.51
CA VAL A 199 -26.14 7.15 7.17
C VAL A 199 -24.62 7.30 7.16
N VAL A 200 -24.04 8.25 7.92
CA VAL A 200 -22.58 8.36 8.09
C VAL A 200 -22.02 7.13 8.78
N VAL A 201 -22.63 6.66 9.88
CA VAL A 201 -22.22 5.42 10.53
C VAL A 201 -22.53 4.20 9.65
N GLY A 202 -23.57 4.23 8.82
CA GLY A 202 -23.82 3.24 7.78
C GLY A 202 -22.64 3.08 6.79
N LEU A 203 -22.16 4.20 6.23
CA LEU A 203 -20.98 4.23 5.34
C LEU A 203 -19.73 3.70 6.06
N LEU A 204 -19.44 4.20 7.27
CA LEU A 204 -18.27 3.79 8.05
C LEU A 204 -18.32 2.30 8.41
N ASN A 205 -19.48 1.78 8.81
CA ASN A 205 -19.69 0.37 9.14
C ASN A 205 -19.42 -0.54 7.92
N GLY A 206 -20.00 -0.21 6.75
CA GLY A 206 -19.73 -0.97 5.52
C GLY A 206 -18.27 -0.89 5.08
N GLY A 207 -17.64 0.29 5.19
CA GLY A 207 -16.23 0.50 4.88
C GLY A 207 -15.28 -0.29 5.79
N CYS A 208 -15.50 -0.28 7.10
CA CYS A 208 -14.71 -1.06 8.06
C CYS A 208 -14.81 -2.57 7.79
N THR A 209 -16.01 -3.09 7.54
CA THR A 209 -16.17 -4.52 7.20
C THR A 209 -15.47 -4.87 5.88
N LEU A 210 -15.56 -4.01 4.87
CA LEU A 210 -14.82 -4.20 3.61
C LEU A 210 -13.31 -4.26 3.82
N LEU A 211 -12.75 -3.39 4.66
CA LEU A 211 -11.31 -3.38 4.96
C LEU A 211 -10.88 -4.69 5.66
N VAL A 212 -11.64 -5.16 6.65
CA VAL A 212 -11.39 -6.44 7.34
C VAL A 212 -11.45 -7.61 6.34
N MET A 213 -12.51 -7.69 5.54
CA MET A 213 -12.70 -8.80 4.60
C MET A 213 -11.73 -8.76 3.42
N ALA A 214 -11.36 -7.58 2.92
CA ALA A 214 -10.31 -7.44 1.91
C ALA A 214 -8.95 -7.89 2.46
N TYR A 215 -8.63 -7.52 3.72
CA TYR A 215 -7.41 -7.98 4.36
C TYR A 215 -7.39 -9.51 4.51
N VAL A 216 -8.46 -10.11 5.06
CA VAL A 216 -8.55 -11.55 5.32
C VAL A 216 -8.60 -12.39 4.04
N LEU A 217 -9.35 -11.96 3.01
CA LEU A 217 -9.62 -12.81 1.84
C LEU A 217 -8.86 -12.43 0.57
N LEU A 218 -8.44 -11.18 0.39
CA LEU A 218 -7.79 -10.68 -0.85
C LEU A 218 -6.32 -10.28 -0.71
N LEU A 219 -5.85 -10.00 0.52
CA LEU A 219 -4.47 -9.58 0.80
C LEU A 219 -3.70 -10.64 1.61
N SER A 220 -4.33 -11.27 2.60
CA SER A 220 -3.74 -12.39 3.35
C SER A 220 -3.61 -13.62 2.44
N THR A 221 -2.42 -13.85 1.88
CA THR A 221 -2.11 -15.04 1.09
C THR A 221 -0.76 -15.59 1.53
N PRO A 222 -0.71 -16.77 2.17
CA PRO A 222 0.51 -17.56 2.25
C PRO A 222 0.99 -17.85 0.82
N GLY A 223 2.27 -17.66 0.54
CA GLY A 223 2.82 -17.76 -0.81
C GLY A 223 2.71 -19.16 -1.41
N THR A 224 1.63 -19.42 -2.17
CA THR A 224 1.53 -20.59 -3.03
C THR A 224 2.43 -20.39 -4.24
N ARG A 225 3.65 -20.93 -4.17
CA ARG A 225 4.46 -21.22 -5.37
C ARG A 225 3.57 -21.99 -6.36
N THR A 226 3.52 -21.53 -7.60
CA THR A 226 3.10 -22.40 -8.70
C THR A 226 4.38 -22.96 -9.29
N SER A 227 4.72 -24.21 -8.97
CA SER A 227 5.74 -24.91 -9.72
C SER A 227 5.16 -25.24 -11.10
N ALA A 228 5.35 -24.33 -12.05
CA ALA A 228 5.37 -24.73 -13.45
C ALA A 228 6.55 -25.69 -13.61
N GLY A 229 6.31 -26.87 -14.19
CA GLY A 229 7.40 -27.80 -14.48
C GLY A 229 8.35 -27.17 -15.49
N LEU A 230 9.66 -27.31 -15.26
CA LEU A 230 10.65 -26.89 -16.25
C LEU A 230 10.45 -27.72 -17.53
N PRO A 231 10.34 -27.11 -18.71
CA PRO A 231 10.76 -27.77 -19.93
C PRO A 231 12.25 -28.09 -19.78
N THR A 232 12.66 -29.33 -19.99
CA THR A 232 14.09 -29.67 -20.05
C THR A 232 14.71 -28.99 -21.27
N PRO A 233 15.74 -28.13 -21.12
CA PRO A 233 16.40 -27.52 -22.26
C PRO A 233 17.07 -28.61 -23.10
N ARG A 234 16.67 -28.74 -24.37
CA ARG A 234 17.51 -29.41 -25.37
C ARG A 234 18.61 -28.43 -25.74
N SER A 235 19.84 -28.75 -25.38
CA SER A 235 21.03 -28.03 -25.86
C SER A 235 21.16 -28.20 -27.37
N ASN A 236 20.99 -27.13 -28.12
CA ASN A 236 21.32 -27.07 -29.55
C ASN A 236 22.60 -26.22 -29.69
N PRO A 237 23.76 -26.80 -30.02
CA PRO A 237 25.01 -26.06 -30.11
C PRO A 237 25.15 -25.43 -31.51
N ASP A 238 25.06 -24.10 -31.62
CA ASP A 238 25.57 -23.34 -32.77
C ASP A 238 25.65 -21.81 -32.51
N ASP A 239 24.75 -21.24 -31.71
CA ASP A 239 24.68 -19.79 -31.43
C ASP A 239 25.80 -19.28 -30.49
N ALA A 240 27.05 -19.28 -30.97
CA ALA A 240 28.25 -18.92 -30.22
C ALA A 240 29.17 -17.95 -30.98
N GLN A 241 28.76 -16.69 -31.13
CA GLN A 241 29.67 -15.59 -31.49
C GLN A 241 29.13 -14.18 -31.18
N ALA A 242 30.05 -13.21 -31.15
CA ALA A 242 29.83 -11.76 -31.01
C ALA A 242 29.30 -11.23 -29.65
N ALA A 243 30.17 -11.23 -28.63
CA ALA A 243 30.09 -10.31 -27.50
C ALA A 243 31.47 -9.72 -27.18
N THR A 244 31.60 -8.38 -27.19
CA THR A 244 32.82 -7.64 -26.82
C THR A 244 32.97 -7.51 -25.30
N PRO A 245 34.18 -7.22 -24.77
CA PRO A 245 34.52 -7.52 -23.37
C PRO A 245 33.80 -6.63 -22.35
N VAL A 246 33.26 -7.29 -21.33
CA VAL A 246 32.81 -6.68 -20.06
C VAL A 246 34.00 -6.71 -19.08
N PRO A 247 34.15 -5.73 -18.16
CA PRO A 247 35.27 -5.70 -17.22
C PRO A 247 35.40 -6.96 -16.36
N GLU A 248 36.65 -7.27 -16.04
CA GLU A 248 37.13 -8.45 -15.32
C GLU A 248 36.29 -8.81 -14.09
N GLN A 249 35.45 -9.84 -14.22
CA GLN A 249 34.90 -10.53 -13.05
C GLN A 249 36.03 -11.31 -12.38
N VAL A 250 36.51 -10.82 -11.24
CA VAL A 250 37.38 -11.59 -10.36
C VAL A 250 36.59 -12.77 -9.83
N SER A 251 36.71 -13.91 -10.52
CA SER A 251 36.20 -15.20 -10.09
C SER A 251 36.91 -15.58 -8.79
N ALA A 252 36.20 -15.39 -7.66
CA ALA A 252 36.77 -15.60 -6.33
C ALA A 252 37.06 -17.08 -6.09
N ASP A 253 38.31 -17.47 -6.36
CA ASP A 253 38.83 -18.80 -6.07
C ASP A 253 38.67 -19.09 -4.58
N ALA A 254 37.96 -20.16 -4.25
CA ALA A 254 37.39 -20.34 -2.93
C ALA A 254 38.36 -21.09 -2.00
N PRO A 255 38.94 -20.46 -0.96
CA PRO A 255 39.83 -21.15 -0.05
C PRO A 255 39.08 -22.29 0.68
N ALA A 256 39.68 -23.48 0.70
CA ALA A 256 39.07 -24.73 1.16
C ALA A 256 38.93 -24.86 2.69
N GLY A 257 38.77 -23.74 3.41
CA GLY A 257 38.60 -23.68 4.86
C GLY A 257 37.14 -23.52 5.30
N PRO A 258 36.81 -23.88 6.56
CA PRO A 258 35.49 -23.60 7.13
C PRO A 258 35.27 -22.09 7.24
N ARG A 259 34.22 -21.57 6.59
CA ARG A 259 33.93 -20.14 6.60
C ARG A 259 33.33 -19.73 7.95
N ARG A 260 33.83 -18.65 8.54
CA ARG A 260 33.28 -18.07 9.78
C ARG A 260 32.23 -17.02 9.47
N ALA A 261 31.11 -17.08 10.18
CA ALA A 261 30.09 -16.04 10.20
C ALA A 261 29.86 -15.49 11.63
N VAL A 262 29.65 -14.19 11.76
CA VAL A 262 29.15 -13.57 13.01
C VAL A 262 27.66 -13.29 12.86
N VAL A 263 26.84 -13.79 13.78
CA VAL A 263 25.38 -13.61 13.76
C VAL A 263 24.94 -12.70 14.89
N VAL A 264 24.43 -11.52 14.55
CA VAL A 264 23.83 -10.57 15.50
C VAL A 264 22.34 -10.82 15.58
N ARG A 265 21.84 -11.16 16.78
CA ARG A 265 20.44 -11.50 17.03
C ARG A 265 19.75 -10.42 17.87
N HIS A 266 18.66 -9.85 17.38
CA HIS A 266 17.72 -9.14 18.24
C HIS A 266 16.76 -10.16 18.89
N PRO A 267 16.81 -10.42 20.20
CA PRO A 267 16.14 -11.56 20.82
C PRO A 267 14.60 -11.49 20.74
N HIS A 268 14.02 -10.29 20.75
CA HIS A 268 12.57 -10.10 20.65
C HIS A 268 12.02 -10.18 19.22
N GLY A 269 12.86 -9.91 18.20
CA GLY A 269 12.47 -10.04 16.79
C GLY A 269 12.72 -11.45 16.25
N CYS A 270 13.90 -12.03 16.57
CA CYS A 270 14.30 -13.36 16.14
C CYS A 270 14.17 -14.36 17.29
N GLY A 271 13.03 -15.06 17.37
CA GLY A 271 12.82 -16.18 18.29
C GLY A 271 13.67 -17.41 17.95
N ASP A 272 13.88 -18.30 18.93
CA ASP A 272 14.88 -19.38 18.87
C ASP A 272 14.65 -20.37 17.73
N GLY A 273 13.38 -20.63 17.38
CA GLY A 273 13.03 -21.43 16.21
C GLY A 273 13.54 -20.85 14.88
N THR A 274 13.60 -19.52 14.74
CA THR A 274 14.19 -18.85 13.56
C THR A 274 15.71 -18.85 13.65
N ALA A 275 16.28 -18.60 14.83
CA ALA A 275 17.73 -18.72 15.06
C ALA A 275 18.26 -20.12 14.71
N ALA A 276 17.52 -21.18 15.04
CA ALA A 276 17.87 -22.56 14.70
C ALA A 276 17.87 -22.82 13.18
N ARG A 277 16.92 -22.23 12.44
CA ARG A 277 16.85 -22.36 10.97
C ARG A 277 17.93 -21.54 10.26
N VAL A 278 18.22 -20.33 10.75
CA VAL A 278 19.39 -19.52 10.32
C VAL A 278 20.69 -20.29 10.55
N ARG A 279 20.90 -20.86 11.74
CA ARG A 279 22.07 -21.71 12.06
C ARG A 279 22.21 -22.91 11.13
N ALA A 280 21.11 -23.58 10.80
CA ALA A 280 21.10 -24.71 9.88
C ALA A 280 21.42 -24.29 8.43
N LEU A 281 20.82 -23.20 7.96
CA LEU A 281 21.06 -22.65 6.61
C LEU A 281 22.51 -22.18 6.44
N LEU A 282 23.06 -21.48 7.42
CA LEU A 282 24.47 -21.05 7.38
C LEU A 282 25.44 -22.24 7.25
N ARG A 283 25.23 -23.33 8.01
CA ARG A 283 26.01 -24.57 7.84
C ARG A 283 25.87 -25.18 6.44
N HIS A 284 24.68 -25.12 5.84
CA HIS A 284 24.44 -25.62 4.48
C HIS A 284 25.21 -24.80 3.42
N HIS A 285 25.37 -23.50 3.62
CA HIS A 285 26.21 -22.62 2.78
C HIS A 285 27.70 -22.59 3.22
N GLY A 286 28.18 -23.60 3.97
CA GLY A 286 29.59 -23.74 4.35
C GLY A 286 30.06 -22.89 5.55
N TYR A 287 29.17 -22.10 6.16
CA TYR A 287 29.47 -21.33 7.37
C TYR A 287 29.31 -22.20 8.62
N THR A 288 30.34 -23.00 8.91
CA THR A 288 30.35 -23.97 10.01
C THR A 288 30.82 -23.39 11.33
N ASP A 289 31.80 -22.47 11.33
CA ASP A 289 32.07 -21.61 12.48
C ASP A 289 31.05 -20.47 12.52
N GLN A 290 30.40 -20.30 13.66
CA GLN A 290 29.34 -19.32 13.86
C GLN A 290 29.42 -18.71 15.26
N ALA A 291 30.00 -17.52 15.36
CA ALA A 291 29.97 -16.72 16.57
C ALA A 291 28.62 -15.98 16.66
N TRP A 292 27.80 -16.29 17.67
CA TRP A 292 26.51 -15.61 17.88
C TRP A 292 26.63 -14.57 18.98
N THR A 293 26.06 -13.39 18.76
CA THR A 293 25.90 -12.33 19.75
C THR A 293 24.46 -11.80 19.75
N SER A 294 24.04 -11.17 20.84
CA SER A 294 22.67 -10.64 20.99
C SER A 294 22.72 -9.14 21.28
N THR A 295 21.75 -8.39 20.75
CA THR A 295 21.62 -6.95 21.01
C THR A 295 21.08 -6.69 22.42
N SER A 296 21.60 -5.68 23.11
CA SER A 296 20.93 -5.05 24.26
C SER A 296 20.51 -3.61 23.93
N ALA A 297 20.12 -2.80 24.93
CA ALA A 297 19.89 -1.37 24.73
C ALA A 297 21.20 -0.58 24.73
N GLU A 298 22.19 -1.08 25.46
CA GLU A 298 23.55 -0.57 25.63
C GLU A 298 24.45 -1.00 24.47
N GLU A 299 24.25 -2.21 23.93
CA GLU A 299 24.93 -2.73 22.75
C GLU A 299 23.93 -3.04 21.60
N PRO A 300 23.53 -2.03 20.79
CA PRO A 300 22.55 -2.23 19.71
C PRO A 300 23.03 -3.17 18.58
N ALA A 301 24.33 -3.38 18.45
CA ALA A 301 24.96 -4.37 17.55
C ALA A 301 25.43 -5.65 18.29
N GLY A 302 25.26 -5.72 19.61
CA GLY A 302 25.99 -6.65 20.47
C GLY A 302 27.51 -6.51 20.34
N ALA A 303 28.24 -7.55 20.72
CA ALA A 303 29.70 -7.65 20.62
C ALA A 303 30.28 -7.76 19.18
N LEU A 304 29.58 -7.25 18.15
CA LEU A 304 29.96 -7.40 16.73
C LEU A 304 31.39 -6.93 16.43
N ALA A 305 31.76 -5.74 16.89
CA ALA A 305 33.07 -5.14 16.64
C ALA A 305 34.23 -5.99 17.17
N ALA A 306 34.12 -6.52 18.40
CA ALA A 306 35.10 -7.45 18.94
C ALA A 306 35.15 -8.76 18.13
N ARG A 307 34.00 -9.35 17.83
CA ARG A 307 33.92 -10.62 17.09
C ARG A 307 34.45 -10.58 15.66
N THR A 308 34.46 -9.40 15.04
CA THR A 308 35.04 -9.15 13.70
C THR A 308 36.51 -8.75 13.74
N ALA A 309 37.00 -8.20 14.85
CA ALA A 309 38.43 -7.91 15.06
C ALA A 309 39.25 -9.13 15.52
N GLU A 310 38.63 -10.05 16.27
CA GLU A 310 39.28 -11.25 16.84
C GLU A 310 39.62 -12.35 15.82
N ALA A 311 38.99 -12.35 14.63
CA ALA A 311 39.05 -13.50 13.71
C ALA A 311 38.61 -13.17 12.29
N ASP A 312 39.14 -13.94 11.32
CA ASP A 312 38.80 -13.90 9.89
C ASP A 312 37.31 -14.17 9.65
N THR A 313 36.51 -13.11 9.66
CA THR A 313 35.04 -13.17 9.61
C THR A 313 34.57 -12.86 8.19
N SER A 314 34.26 -13.91 7.45
CA SER A 314 33.85 -13.83 6.03
C SER A 314 32.40 -13.37 5.78
N LEU A 315 31.57 -13.26 6.82
CA LEU A 315 30.16 -12.86 6.74
C LEU A 315 29.64 -12.33 8.08
N VAL A 316 28.81 -11.28 8.05
CA VAL A 316 27.95 -10.89 9.17
C VAL A 316 26.48 -11.11 8.82
N VAL A 317 25.69 -11.64 9.76
CA VAL A 317 24.26 -11.94 9.56
C VAL A 317 23.44 -11.23 10.62
N VAL A 318 22.53 -10.34 10.22
CA VAL A 318 21.72 -9.55 11.16
C VAL A 318 20.28 -10.06 11.20
N CYS A 319 19.93 -10.67 12.32
CA CYS A 319 18.58 -11.16 12.64
C CYS A 319 17.81 -10.14 13.48
N GLY A 320 17.37 -9.05 12.86
CA GLY A 320 16.76 -7.90 13.55
C GLY A 320 15.82 -7.06 12.69
N GLY A 321 15.55 -5.85 13.16
CA GLY A 321 14.86 -4.79 12.41
C GLY A 321 15.81 -3.67 12.01
N ASP A 322 15.28 -2.59 11.43
CA ASP A 322 16.08 -1.50 10.85
C ASP A 322 17.10 -0.89 11.83
N GLY A 323 16.75 -0.63 13.09
CA GLY A 323 17.70 -0.13 14.09
C GLY A 323 18.86 -1.09 14.40
N THR A 324 18.63 -2.41 14.37
CA THR A 324 19.71 -3.41 14.49
C THR A 324 20.59 -3.41 13.24
N VAL A 325 19.97 -3.32 12.06
CA VAL A 325 20.69 -3.26 10.79
C VAL A 325 21.54 -1.99 10.71
N ARG A 326 21.02 -0.84 11.14
CA ARG A 326 21.75 0.44 11.30
C ARG A 326 22.95 0.29 12.22
N ALA A 327 22.76 -0.28 13.41
CA ALA A 327 23.85 -0.46 14.38
C ALA A 327 24.98 -1.35 13.85
N CYS A 328 24.64 -2.43 13.12
CA CYS A 328 25.64 -3.29 12.49
C CYS A 328 26.28 -2.64 11.25
N ALA A 329 25.53 -1.85 10.48
CA ALA A 329 26.06 -1.08 9.36
C ALA A 329 27.06 -0.01 9.80
N ASP A 330 26.85 0.64 10.95
CA ASP A 330 27.76 1.66 11.48
C ASP A 330 29.11 1.04 11.90
N VAL A 331 29.10 -0.22 12.38
CA VAL A 331 30.31 -1.02 12.70
C VAL A 331 31.01 -1.54 11.43
N LEU A 332 30.26 -1.84 10.36
CA LEU A 332 30.79 -2.43 9.12
C LEU A 332 31.13 -1.39 8.03
N SER A 333 30.84 -0.10 8.23
CA SER A 333 31.05 0.92 7.20
C SER A 333 32.52 1.02 6.77
N GLY A 334 32.75 0.99 5.45
CA GLY A 334 34.08 0.95 4.83
C GLY A 334 34.79 -0.40 4.93
N GLY A 335 34.16 -1.40 5.57
CA GLY A 335 34.71 -2.74 5.73
C GLY A 335 34.51 -3.65 4.51
N ALA A 336 35.42 -4.62 4.33
CA ALA A 336 35.30 -5.62 3.28
C ALA A 336 34.24 -6.71 3.56
N ILE A 337 33.88 -6.91 4.84
CA ILE A 337 33.02 -8.00 5.31
C ILE A 337 31.55 -7.74 4.92
N PRO A 338 30.91 -8.63 4.15
CA PRO A 338 29.54 -8.42 3.69
C PRO A 338 28.50 -8.75 4.77
N LEU A 339 27.38 -8.04 4.71
CA LEU A 339 26.20 -8.19 5.56
C LEU A 339 25.10 -8.99 4.86
N ALA A 340 24.52 -10.00 5.52
CA ALA A 340 23.25 -10.61 5.13
C ALA A 340 22.13 -10.21 6.10
N ILE A 341 21.01 -9.71 5.57
CA ILE A 341 19.90 -9.20 6.37
C ILE A 341 18.81 -10.28 6.50
N VAL A 342 18.44 -10.60 7.75
CA VAL A 342 17.37 -11.54 8.09
C VAL A 342 16.21 -10.73 8.73
N PRO A 343 15.15 -10.40 7.96
CA PRO A 343 14.17 -9.38 8.31
C PRO A 343 13.21 -9.84 9.42
N CYS A 344 13.60 -9.61 10.67
CA CYS A 344 12.89 -10.04 11.89
C CYS A 344 12.21 -8.89 12.66
N GLY A 345 12.25 -7.65 12.16
CA GLY A 345 11.57 -6.49 12.75
C GLY A 345 10.18 -6.20 12.18
N THR A 346 9.57 -5.10 12.63
CA THR A 346 8.22 -4.64 12.22
C THR A 346 8.24 -3.83 10.92
N GLY A 347 9.26 -3.00 10.75
CA GLY A 347 9.48 -2.14 9.57
C GLY A 347 10.17 -2.91 8.45
N ASN A 348 11.42 -3.30 8.67
CA ASN A 348 12.32 -3.93 7.68
C ASN A 348 12.37 -3.10 6.39
N LEU A 349 12.43 -1.78 6.55
CA LEU A 349 12.43 -0.78 5.48
C LEU A 349 13.66 -0.94 4.59
N LEU A 350 14.87 -1.13 5.13
CA LEU A 350 16.05 -1.33 4.30
C LEU A 350 15.88 -2.60 3.44
N ALA A 351 15.59 -3.73 4.09
CA ALA A 351 15.37 -5.01 3.42
C ALA A 351 14.27 -4.94 2.32
N ARG A 352 13.17 -4.23 2.58
CA ARG A 352 12.07 -4.05 1.61
C ARG A 352 12.44 -3.16 0.42
N ASN A 353 13.25 -2.11 0.63
CA ASN A 353 13.73 -1.28 -0.47
C ASN A 353 14.78 -2.03 -1.31
N LEU A 354 15.63 -2.84 -0.67
CA LEU A 354 16.52 -3.82 -1.31
C LEU A 354 15.79 -5.07 -1.86
N ARG A 355 14.45 -5.02 -1.94
CA ARG A 355 13.55 -6.07 -2.47
C ARG A 355 13.67 -7.47 -1.83
N LEU A 356 14.31 -7.61 -0.66
CA LEU A 356 14.44 -8.90 0.03
C LEU A 356 13.07 -9.50 0.42
N PRO A 357 12.90 -10.83 0.34
CA PRO A 357 11.73 -11.53 0.85
C PRO A 357 11.37 -11.14 2.28
N SER A 358 10.07 -11.04 2.59
CA SER A 358 9.60 -10.74 3.96
C SER A 358 9.63 -11.95 4.91
N ASP A 359 10.10 -13.11 4.45
CA ASP A 359 10.23 -14.35 5.21
C ASP A 359 11.71 -14.55 5.59
N PRO A 360 12.08 -14.61 6.89
CA PRO A 360 13.47 -14.70 7.34
C PRO A 360 14.30 -15.80 6.68
N ASP A 361 13.74 -17.01 6.59
CA ASP A 361 14.39 -18.20 6.02
C ASP A 361 14.65 -18.05 4.51
N THR A 362 13.75 -17.36 3.82
CA THR A 362 13.81 -17.18 2.37
C THR A 362 14.68 -16.00 1.99
N ALA A 363 14.65 -14.90 2.77
CA ALA A 363 15.56 -13.78 2.61
C ALA A 363 17.03 -14.22 2.72
N LEU A 364 17.39 -14.97 3.76
CA LEU A 364 18.77 -15.42 3.94
C LEU A 364 19.22 -16.41 2.85
N ARG A 365 18.33 -17.30 2.41
CA ARG A 365 18.65 -18.30 1.38
C ARG A 365 18.86 -17.66 0.01
N GLU A 366 18.00 -16.72 -0.36
CA GLU A 366 18.09 -16.05 -1.66
C GLU A 366 19.25 -15.05 -1.66
N ALA A 367 19.54 -14.38 -0.53
CA ALA A 367 20.74 -13.55 -0.36
C ALA A 367 22.05 -14.36 -0.48
N LEU A 368 22.19 -15.49 0.24
CA LEU A 368 23.40 -16.34 0.19
C LEU A 368 23.55 -17.16 -1.10
N ALA A 369 22.55 -17.16 -1.98
CA ALA A 369 22.61 -17.70 -3.33
C ALA A 369 22.79 -16.61 -4.40
N GLY A 370 22.91 -15.35 -3.99
CA GLY A 370 23.00 -14.18 -4.85
C GLY A 370 24.43 -13.66 -4.99
N ALA A 371 24.59 -12.35 -4.83
CA ALA A 371 25.87 -11.65 -4.92
C ALA A 371 26.02 -10.58 -3.82
N THR A 372 27.25 -10.16 -3.55
CA THR A 372 27.52 -8.99 -2.69
C THR A 372 27.47 -7.70 -3.51
N VAL A 373 26.64 -6.75 -3.10
CA VAL A 373 26.49 -5.42 -3.70
C VAL A 373 26.94 -4.38 -2.68
N GLY A 374 27.72 -3.37 -3.10
CA GLY A 374 28.00 -2.20 -2.26
C GLY A 374 26.81 -1.24 -2.26
N ILE A 375 26.35 -0.82 -1.08
CA ILE A 375 25.31 0.19 -0.93
C ILE A 375 25.81 1.38 -0.11
N ASP A 376 25.29 2.55 -0.45
CA ASP A 376 25.58 3.83 0.18
C ASP A 376 25.06 3.85 1.63
N LEU A 377 25.77 4.56 2.51
CA LEU A 377 25.28 4.92 3.84
C LEU A 377 25.14 6.43 4.00
N GLY A 378 24.11 6.86 4.74
CA GLY A 378 23.95 8.25 5.13
C GLY A 378 24.70 8.54 6.41
N ARG A 379 25.91 9.11 6.32
CA ARG A 379 26.65 9.64 7.47
C ARG A 379 25.99 10.94 7.94
N ILE A 380 25.87 11.14 9.25
CA ILE A 380 25.15 12.29 9.79
C ILE A 380 25.69 12.76 11.14
N HIS A 381 25.69 14.08 11.35
CA HIS A 381 26.15 14.70 12.58
C HIS A 381 25.43 16.04 12.85
N GLY A 382 25.49 16.55 14.08
CA GLY A 382 24.80 17.80 14.45
C GLY A 382 25.21 18.35 15.82
N ASP A 383 24.60 19.46 16.23
CA ASP A 383 24.79 20.00 17.58
C ASP A 383 24.17 19.06 18.62
N GLY A 384 24.99 18.48 19.50
CA GLY A 384 24.55 17.42 20.44
C GLY A 384 24.27 16.06 19.77
N LEU A 385 24.72 15.85 18.53
CA LEU A 385 24.63 14.58 17.81
C LEU A 385 26.02 14.20 17.29
N ALA A 386 26.64 13.20 17.93
CA ALA A 386 27.90 12.63 17.49
C ALA A 386 27.76 12.02 16.07
N PRO A 387 28.84 11.98 15.26
CA PRO A 387 28.81 11.33 13.95
C PRO A 387 28.38 9.86 14.05
N THR A 388 27.34 9.50 13.32
CA THR A 388 26.80 8.13 13.20
C THR A 388 26.21 7.97 11.79
N ARG A 389 25.55 6.85 11.52
CA ARG A 389 25.00 6.52 10.20
C ARG A 389 23.54 6.13 10.26
N PHE A 390 22.82 6.42 9.17
CA PHE A 390 21.50 5.89 8.86
C PHE A 390 21.54 5.08 7.57
N THR A 391 20.68 4.07 7.51
CA THR A 391 20.57 3.14 6.39
C THR A 391 19.32 3.42 5.54
N VAL A 392 18.27 3.97 6.13
CA VAL A 392 16.97 4.20 5.51
C VAL A 392 16.70 5.69 5.36
N MET A 393 16.45 6.40 6.46
CA MET A 393 16.04 7.80 6.50
C MET A 393 16.46 8.50 7.80
N ALA A 394 16.73 9.79 7.70
CA ALA A 394 16.89 10.71 8.83
C ALA A 394 15.93 11.89 8.68
N GLY A 395 15.58 12.57 9.77
CA GLY A 395 14.58 13.64 9.70
C GLY A 395 14.67 14.67 10.81
N ALA A 396 13.98 15.79 10.60
CA ALA A 396 13.75 16.80 11.63
C ALA A 396 12.37 17.46 11.48
N GLY A 397 11.82 17.88 12.63
CA GLY A 397 10.47 18.45 12.73
C GLY A 397 9.39 17.41 13.04
N PHE A 398 8.15 17.80 12.72
CA PHE A 398 6.88 17.05 12.86
C PHE A 398 6.88 15.85 13.81
N ASP A 399 7.13 16.19 15.06
CA ASP A 399 7.21 15.34 16.25
C ASP A 399 8.06 14.06 16.18
N ALA A 400 9.37 14.21 15.97
CA ALA A 400 10.32 13.19 16.40
C ALA A 400 10.36 12.94 17.94
N ALA A 401 9.61 13.68 18.78
CA ALA A 401 9.36 13.26 20.18
C ALA A 401 8.19 12.26 20.32
N MET A 402 7.41 12.00 19.26
CA MET A 402 6.42 10.90 19.18
C MET A 402 7.05 9.54 19.47
N VAL A 403 8.35 9.37 19.19
CA VAL A 403 9.12 8.17 19.51
C VAL A 403 9.17 7.90 21.02
N ARG A 404 9.10 8.94 21.87
CA ARG A 404 9.11 8.86 23.34
C ARG A 404 7.73 8.51 23.92
N ASP A 405 6.68 9.25 23.58
CA ASP A 405 5.36 9.11 24.24
C ASP A 405 4.42 8.08 23.59
N ALA A 406 4.69 7.62 22.36
CA ALA A 406 4.01 6.44 21.80
C ALA A 406 4.51 5.17 22.51
N SER A 407 3.94 4.89 23.69
CA SER A 407 4.38 3.82 24.61
C SER A 407 4.69 2.50 23.92
N ALA A 408 5.65 1.73 24.46
CA ALA A 408 6.02 0.42 23.92
C ALA A 408 4.82 -0.54 23.75
N ARG A 409 3.80 -0.41 24.62
CA ARG A 409 2.53 -1.15 24.55
C ARG A 409 1.68 -0.77 23.33
N LEU A 410 1.70 0.50 22.90
CA LEU A 410 1.03 0.97 21.69
C LEU A 410 1.77 0.49 20.43
N LYS A 411 3.11 0.60 20.42
CA LYS A 411 3.98 0.06 19.36
C LYS A 411 3.76 -1.44 19.15
N GLN A 412 3.53 -2.21 20.24
CA GLN A 412 3.22 -3.65 20.18
C GLN A 412 1.77 -4.00 19.82
N ARG A 413 0.77 -3.16 20.11
CA ARG A 413 -0.66 -3.48 19.88
C ARG A 413 -1.26 -2.96 18.57
N LEU A 414 -0.79 -1.82 18.06
CA LEU A 414 -1.32 -1.21 16.82
C LEU A 414 -0.30 -1.14 15.67
N GLY A 415 0.99 -1.31 15.95
CA GLY A 415 2.05 -1.25 14.93
C GLY A 415 2.03 0.07 14.13
N TRP A 416 2.21 -0.04 12.81
CA TRP A 416 2.29 1.11 11.89
C TRP A 416 1.08 2.05 11.93
N ALA A 417 -0.10 1.55 12.31
CA ALA A 417 -1.31 2.36 12.40
C ALA A 417 -1.19 3.45 13.48
N ALA A 418 -0.42 3.22 14.55
CA ALA A 418 -0.14 4.25 15.56
C ALA A 418 0.77 5.36 15.01
N TYR A 419 1.77 5.02 14.20
CA TYR A 419 2.67 6.00 13.57
C TYR A 419 1.89 6.92 12.61
N VAL A 420 1.06 6.34 11.73
CA VAL A 420 0.23 7.12 10.80
C VAL A 420 -0.87 7.90 11.52
N LEU A 421 -1.57 7.31 12.49
CA LEU A 421 -2.63 8.03 13.23
C LEU A 421 -2.08 9.21 14.03
N SER A 422 -0.88 9.10 14.61
CA SER A 422 -0.25 10.22 15.31
C SER A 422 0.35 11.25 14.34
N ALA A 423 0.96 10.85 13.22
CA ALA A 423 1.33 11.79 12.16
C ALA A 423 0.12 12.60 11.63
N LEU A 424 -1.07 11.99 11.60
CA LEU A 424 -2.36 12.65 11.29
C LEU A 424 -2.90 13.55 12.41
N ARG A 425 -2.41 13.47 13.65
CA ARG A 425 -2.77 14.38 14.75
C ARG A 425 -1.95 15.67 14.73
N HIS A 426 -0.66 15.57 14.41
CA HIS A 426 0.24 16.74 14.41
C HIS A 426 0.04 17.70 13.24
N LEU A 427 -0.84 17.42 12.27
CA LEU A 427 -1.06 18.18 11.02
C LEU A 427 -1.31 19.70 11.17
N GLY A 428 -1.62 20.18 12.38
CA GLY A 428 -1.73 21.60 12.72
C GLY A 428 -0.38 22.31 13.00
N ASP A 429 0.63 21.62 13.53
CA ASP A 429 1.80 22.18 14.23
C ASP A 429 2.57 23.28 13.45
N PRO A 430 3.22 24.23 14.14
CA PRO A 430 3.83 25.39 13.48
C PRO A 430 4.97 25.00 12.51
N ARG A 431 5.01 25.68 11.35
CA ARG A 431 6.07 25.51 10.35
C ARG A 431 7.41 26.01 10.89
N MET A 432 8.44 25.18 10.84
CA MET A 432 9.82 25.60 11.13
C MET A 432 10.34 26.57 10.05
N ARG A 433 11.30 27.43 10.41
CA ARG A 433 12.16 28.12 9.43
C ARG A 433 13.48 27.38 9.38
N LEU A 434 13.96 27.06 8.18
CA LEU A 434 15.22 26.37 7.97
C LEU A 434 15.98 26.94 6.76
N THR A 435 17.30 26.92 6.85
CA THR A 435 18.21 27.06 5.72
C THR A 435 18.65 25.66 5.29
N ILE A 436 18.55 25.33 4.01
CA ILE A 436 19.17 24.13 3.42
C ILE A 436 20.29 24.53 2.47
N ARG A 437 21.45 23.87 2.58
CA ARG A 437 22.57 23.99 1.63
C ARG A 437 22.87 22.62 1.04
N LEU A 438 23.04 22.57 -0.28
CA LEU A 438 23.27 21.35 -1.06
C LEU A 438 24.62 21.45 -1.76
N ASP A 439 25.42 20.39 -1.70
CA ASP A 439 26.72 20.25 -2.40
C ASP A 439 27.62 21.49 -2.25
N GLY A 440 27.62 22.09 -1.06
CA GLY A 440 28.40 23.28 -0.71
C GLY A 440 27.86 24.63 -1.22
N GLY A 441 26.85 24.64 -2.09
CA GLY A 441 26.37 25.80 -2.86
C GLY A 441 25.63 26.90 -2.06
N ALA A 442 24.78 27.68 -2.75
CA ALA A 442 24.08 28.80 -2.15
C ALA A 442 23.05 28.33 -1.08
N PRO A 443 22.93 29.04 0.07
CA PRO A 443 21.94 28.72 1.10
C PRO A 443 20.52 29.03 0.62
N LEU A 444 19.62 28.05 0.73
CA LEU A 444 18.21 28.18 0.38
C LEU A 444 17.37 28.35 1.65
N GLU A 445 16.86 29.55 1.89
CA GLU A 445 15.86 29.80 2.93
C GLU A 445 14.53 29.10 2.58
N ARG A 446 13.96 28.38 3.55
CA ARG A 446 12.74 27.59 3.42
C ARG A 446 11.90 27.60 4.71
N ARG A 447 10.64 27.19 4.57
CA ARG A 447 9.71 26.95 5.68
C ARG A 447 8.94 25.67 5.42
N ALA A 448 9.05 24.70 6.34
CA ALA A 448 8.47 23.37 6.20
C ALA A 448 7.87 22.91 7.54
N ARG A 449 7.06 21.86 7.50
CA ARG A 449 6.55 21.12 8.67
C ARG A 449 7.51 20.01 9.08
N MET A 450 8.09 19.33 8.09
CA MET A 450 9.07 18.25 8.22
C MET A 450 10.13 18.40 7.14
N VAL A 451 11.36 17.99 7.45
CA VAL A 451 12.39 17.64 6.47
C VAL A 451 12.75 16.17 6.66
N VAL A 452 12.77 15.40 5.57
CA VAL A 452 13.25 14.01 5.54
C VAL A 452 14.39 13.90 4.54
N LEU A 453 15.49 13.31 5.00
CA LEU A 453 16.68 12.89 4.28
C LEU A 453 16.54 11.37 4.07
N GLY A 454 16.84 10.84 2.89
CA GLY A 454 16.68 9.40 2.63
C GLY A 454 17.69 8.81 1.66
N ASN A 455 18.18 7.63 2.06
CA ASN A 455 19.00 6.73 1.25
C ASN A 455 18.12 5.79 0.40
N VAL A 456 16.88 5.52 0.87
CA VAL A 456 15.91 4.67 0.18
C VAL A 456 14.53 5.31 0.06
N GLY A 457 13.77 4.95 -0.97
CA GLY A 457 12.59 5.71 -1.40
C GLY A 457 11.26 5.39 -0.74
N SER A 458 11.08 4.17 -0.21
CA SER A 458 9.76 3.65 0.20
C SER A 458 9.60 3.46 1.70
N LEU A 459 8.50 3.98 2.24
CA LEU A 459 8.05 3.75 3.61
C LEU A 459 7.30 2.41 3.78
N GLN A 460 6.96 2.07 5.03
CA GLN A 460 6.15 0.91 5.37
C GLN A 460 4.81 0.91 4.60
N GLY A 461 4.47 -0.23 3.99
CA GLY A 461 3.32 -0.36 3.09
C GLY A 461 3.63 -0.08 1.61
N GLY A 462 4.86 0.32 1.26
CA GLY A 462 5.27 0.57 -0.12
C GLY A 462 4.85 1.95 -0.64
N LEU A 463 4.63 2.91 0.26
CA LEU A 463 4.37 4.32 -0.05
C LEU A 463 5.69 5.00 -0.46
N PRO A 464 5.86 5.47 -1.71
CA PRO A 464 7.10 6.10 -2.15
C PRO A 464 7.12 7.57 -1.69
N LEU A 465 7.87 7.83 -0.61
CA LEU A 465 8.07 9.19 -0.09
C LEU A 465 9.08 9.94 -0.97
N LEU A 466 10.23 9.31 -1.22
CA LEU A 466 11.36 9.80 -2.00
C LEU A 466 11.52 8.91 -3.25
N PRO A 467 10.66 9.08 -4.28
CA PRO A 467 10.50 8.08 -5.36
C PRO A 467 11.72 7.89 -6.27
N ASP A 468 12.68 8.82 -6.23
CA ASP A 468 13.90 8.77 -7.04
C ASP A 468 15.11 8.26 -6.23
N ALA A 469 14.98 8.06 -4.91
CA ALA A 469 16.07 7.63 -4.02
C ALA A 469 16.50 6.19 -4.27
N ARG A 470 17.81 5.97 -4.34
CA ARG A 470 18.42 4.65 -4.45
C ARG A 470 19.68 4.55 -3.59
N PRO A 471 19.92 3.43 -2.90
CA PRO A 471 21.08 3.25 -2.04
C PRO A 471 22.34 2.82 -2.83
N ASP A 472 22.39 3.08 -4.13
CA ASP A 472 23.48 2.78 -5.08
C ASP A 472 23.79 3.97 -6.00
N SER A 473 23.35 5.17 -5.60
CA SER A 473 23.34 6.36 -6.45
C SER A 473 24.46 7.36 -6.15
N GLY A 474 25.20 7.15 -5.04
CA GLY A 474 26.15 8.12 -4.51
C GLY A 474 25.49 9.43 -4.09
N ARG A 475 24.17 9.44 -3.79
CA ARG A 475 23.42 10.64 -3.41
C ARG A 475 22.31 10.36 -2.39
N LEU A 476 22.01 11.35 -1.57
CA LEU A 476 20.88 11.38 -0.65
C LEU A 476 19.77 12.26 -1.22
N GLU A 477 18.53 11.76 -1.17
CA GLU A 477 17.34 12.53 -1.54
C GLU A 477 16.77 13.27 -0.32
N VAL A 478 16.16 14.43 -0.57
CA VAL A 478 15.52 15.26 0.45
C VAL A 478 14.09 15.58 0.05
N VAL A 479 13.15 15.56 1.00
CA VAL A 479 11.82 16.17 0.84
C VAL A 479 11.51 17.12 1.97
N LEU A 480 11.07 18.32 1.60
CA LEU A 480 10.42 19.29 2.50
C LEU A 480 8.90 19.16 2.36
N LEU A 481 8.23 18.99 3.49
CA LEU A 481 6.78 18.89 3.57
C LEU A 481 6.21 20.27 3.94
N ASP A 482 5.61 21.00 2.98
CA ASP A 482 5.00 22.33 3.19
C ASP A 482 3.48 22.45 2.87
N PRO A 483 2.61 21.50 3.27
CA PRO A 483 1.17 21.59 3.02
C PRO A 483 0.54 22.77 3.78
N ARG A 484 -0.23 23.57 3.03
CA ARG A 484 -0.95 24.76 3.47
C ARG A 484 -2.46 24.50 3.46
N GLY A 485 -3.08 24.59 4.63
CA GLY A 485 -4.51 24.27 4.82
C GLY A 485 -4.86 22.82 4.47
N VAL A 486 -6.16 22.52 4.49
CA VAL A 486 -6.69 21.18 4.17
C VAL A 486 -6.39 20.79 2.72
N ALA A 487 -6.51 21.75 1.78
CA ALA A 487 -6.24 21.53 0.36
C ALA A 487 -4.78 21.12 0.09
N GLY A 488 -3.79 21.73 0.77
CA GLY A 488 -2.38 21.34 0.65
C GLY A 488 -2.11 19.94 1.20
N TRP A 489 -2.73 19.57 2.32
CA TRP A 489 -2.64 18.22 2.87
C TRP A 489 -3.26 17.17 1.93
N LEU A 490 -4.44 17.44 1.38
CA LEU A 490 -5.09 16.58 0.38
C LEU A 490 -4.26 16.47 -0.91
N ALA A 491 -3.62 17.54 -1.36
CA ALA A 491 -2.73 17.53 -2.52
C ALA A 491 -1.48 16.67 -2.28
N ALA A 492 -0.84 16.80 -1.12
CA ALA A 492 0.32 15.98 -0.74
C ALA A 492 -0.05 14.50 -0.62
N GLY A 493 -1.13 14.18 0.10
CA GLY A 493 -1.65 12.81 0.24
C GLY A 493 -2.01 12.19 -1.11
N ARG A 494 -2.72 12.92 -1.98
CA ARG A 494 -3.04 12.47 -3.34
C ARG A 494 -1.78 12.20 -4.16
N HIS A 495 -0.78 13.08 -4.13
CA HIS A 495 0.48 12.91 -4.88
C HIS A 495 1.20 11.61 -4.50
N LEU A 496 1.42 11.39 -3.19
CA LEU A 496 2.07 10.18 -2.67
C LEU A 496 1.27 8.91 -3.02
N LEU A 497 -0.05 8.92 -2.84
CA LEU A 497 -0.93 7.80 -3.18
C LEU A 497 -0.98 7.50 -4.69
N THR A 498 -0.99 8.53 -5.55
CA THR A 498 -0.95 8.32 -7.01
C THR A 498 0.36 7.69 -7.46
N ARG A 499 1.51 8.08 -6.86
CA ARG A 499 2.80 7.44 -7.15
C ARG A 499 2.88 6.00 -6.63
N SER A 500 2.23 5.64 -5.52
CA SER A 500 2.06 4.23 -5.12
C SER A 500 1.36 3.38 -6.18
N ALA A 501 0.48 3.98 -6.99
CA ALA A 501 -0.27 3.30 -8.05
C ALA A 501 0.47 3.24 -9.41
N THR A 502 1.58 3.96 -9.56
CA THR A 502 2.36 4.04 -10.81
C THR A 502 3.86 3.98 -10.54
N ARG A 503 4.46 2.79 -10.62
CA ARG A 503 5.93 2.56 -10.51
C ARG A 503 6.72 3.04 -11.74
N THR A 504 6.20 4.02 -12.48
CA THR A 504 6.87 4.63 -13.63
C THR A 504 7.84 5.69 -13.13
N SER A 505 9.15 5.43 -13.28
CA SER A 505 10.22 6.39 -13.05
C SER A 505 9.94 7.70 -13.79
N GLY A 506 9.99 8.83 -13.08
CA GLY A 506 9.87 10.14 -13.71
C GLY A 506 11.18 10.57 -14.39
N PRO A 507 11.18 11.74 -15.06
CA PRO A 507 12.43 12.40 -15.44
C PRO A 507 13.33 12.59 -14.21
N ARG A 508 14.58 12.13 -14.33
CA ARG A 508 15.58 12.14 -13.24
C ARG A 508 15.82 13.56 -12.73
N LEU A 509 16.06 13.72 -11.45
CA LEU A 509 16.61 14.97 -10.91
C LEU A 509 18.10 15.04 -11.26
N SER A 510 18.49 16.09 -11.99
CA SER A 510 19.89 16.51 -12.04
C SER A 510 20.27 17.17 -10.72
N ALA A 511 21.54 17.06 -10.32
CA ALA A 511 22.08 17.64 -9.09
C ALA A 511 21.66 19.11 -8.90
N GLY A 512 21.28 19.47 -7.67
CA GLY A 512 20.96 20.86 -7.28
C GLY A 512 19.63 21.45 -7.79
N ARG A 513 18.81 20.74 -8.58
CA ARG A 513 17.49 21.25 -9.02
C ARG A 513 16.38 20.95 -8.01
N ASP A 514 15.64 21.98 -7.59
CA ASP A 514 14.47 21.84 -6.74
C ASP A 514 13.21 21.48 -7.55
N ARG A 515 12.51 20.41 -7.14
CA ARG A 515 11.29 19.97 -7.81
C ARG A 515 10.09 20.05 -6.87
N ARG A 516 9.29 21.09 -7.03
CA ARG A 516 8.02 21.28 -6.33
C ARG A 516 6.94 20.36 -6.91
N ALA A 517 6.17 19.74 -6.03
CA ALA A 517 5.06 18.86 -6.33
C ALA A 517 3.84 19.22 -5.47
N ALA A 518 2.68 18.61 -5.75
CA ALA A 518 1.46 18.79 -4.96
C ALA A 518 1.06 20.27 -4.71
N GLY A 519 1.23 21.14 -5.71
CA GLY A 519 0.95 22.58 -5.57
C GLY A 519 1.94 23.35 -4.66
N GLY A 520 3.15 22.81 -4.46
CA GLY A 520 4.14 23.34 -3.52
C GLY A 520 4.04 22.77 -2.10
N ALA A 521 3.13 21.81 -1.86
CA ALA A 521 3.05 21.10 -0.57
C ALA A 521 4.19 20.11 -0.34
N LEU A 522 4.95 19.77 -1.39
CA LEU A 522 6.15 18.93 -1.36
C LEU A 522 7.24 19.59 -2.21
N GLU A 523 8.48 19.64 -1.73
CA GLU A 523 9.64 20.15 -2.46
C GLU A 523 10.80 19.16 -2.33
N TYR A 524 11.30 18.67 -3.47
CA TYR A 524 12.31 17.61 -3.54
C TYR A 524 13.68 18.13 -3.98
N PHE A 525 14.76 17.57 -3.43
CA PHE A 525 16.16 17.88 -3.76
C PHE A 525 17.03 16.62 -3.73
N SER A 526 18.20 16.65 -4.39
CA SER A 526 19.17 15.56 -4.46
C SER A 526 20.61 16.09 -4.31
N ALA A 527 21.41 15.49 -3.42
CA ALA A 527 22.73 15.98 -3.04
C ALA A 527 23.66 14.88 -2.48
N GLU A 528 24.98 15.07 -2.61
CA GLU A 528 26.01 14.28 -1.91
C GLU A 528 26.19 14.78 -0.47
N ARG A 529 26.11 16.10 -0.25
CA ARG A 529 26.15 16.73 1.07
C ARG A 529 25.02 17.72 1.29
N ILE A 530 24.35 17.61 2.44
CA ILE A 530 23.20 18.42 2.83
C ILE A 530 23.46 19.03 4.20
N ASP A 531 23.64 20.35 4.29
CA ASP A 531 23.67 21.07 5.58
C ASP A 531 22.30 21.70 5.85
N LEU A 532 21.67 21.32 6.97
CA LEU A 532 20.44 21.91 7.49
C LEU A 532 20.75 22.79 8.70
N ARG A 533 20.18 24.01 8.71
CA ARG A 533 20.19 24.92 9.87
C ARG A 533 18.76 25.31 10.23
N PHE A 534 18.37 25.16 11.48
CA PHE A 534 17.03 25.48 11.96
C PHE A 534 17.03 26.74 12.83
N ALA A 535 16.05 27.64 12.61
CA ALA A 535 15.98 28.91 13.34
C ALA A 535 15.61 28.80 14.84
N ARG A 536 15.25 27.58 15.29
CA ARG A 536 15.04 27.15 16.69
C ARG A 536 15.36 25.65 16.76
N PRO A 537 15.78 25.10 17.91
CA PRO A 537 16.00 23.66 18.05
C PRO A 537 14.79 22.84 17.57
N GLN A 538 15.02 21.87 16.68
CA GLN A 538 14.01 20.92 16.20
C GLN A 538 14.32 19.53 16.74
N PRO A 539 13.32 18.69 17.05
CA PRO A 539 13.55 17.27 17.34
C PRO A 539 14.03 16.57 16.06
N ARG A 540 14.87 15.53 16.22
CA ARG A 540 15.56 14.82 15.12
C ARG A 540 15.37 13.30 15.24
N GLU A 541 15.27 12.60 14.13
CA GLU A 541 15.16 11.13 14.07
C GLU A 541 16.12 10.48 13.06
N LEU A 542 16.48 9.21 13.31
CA LEU A 542 17.43 8.38 12.56
C LEU A 542 16.97 6.91 12.51
N ASP A 543 16.54 6.43 11.34
CA ASP A 543 15.90 5.11 11.11
C ASP A 543 14.79 4.73 12.13
N GLY A 544 14.17 5.74 12.78
CA GLY A 544 13.13 5.58 13.80
C GLY A 544 13.58 5.77 15.26
N ASP A 545 14.88 5.94 15.51
CA ASP A 545 15.44 6.35 16.81
C ASP A 545 15.44 7.89 16.94
N ALA A 546 15.03 8.42 18.09
CA ALA A 546 14.92 9.87 18.31
C ALA A 546 16.07 10.44 19.14
N PHE A 547 16.52 11.63 18.76
CA PHE A 547 17.69 12.31 19.32
C PHE A 547 17.32 13.67 19.93
N ALA A 548 18.22 14.20 20.76
CA ALA A 548 18.05 15.52 21.37
C ALA A 548 17.76 16.60 20.31
N ALA A 549 16.93 17.58 20.65
CA ALA A 549 16.59 18.67 19.75
C ALA A 549 17.82 19.54 19.45
N GLY A 550 17.96 20.01 18.20
CA GLY A 550 19.13 20.78 17.78
C GLY A 550 18.85 21.74 16.62
N THR A 551 19.79 22.66 16.43
CA THR A 551 19.76 23.74 15.42
C THR A 551 20.53 23.38 14.15
N ARG A 552 21.32 22.31 14.16
CA ARG A 552 22.14 21.88 13.01
C ARG A 552 21.99 20.38 12.74
N LEU A 553 21.96 20.02 11.47
CA LEU A 553 22.02 18.63 11.02
C LEU A 553 22.70 18.60 9.65
N THR A 554 23.89 18.01 9.57
CA THR A 554 24.59 17.79 8.30
C THR A 554 24.55 16.30 7.99
N ALA A 555 24.11 15.96 6.77
CA ALA A 555 24.16 14.61 6.23
C ALA A 555 25.08 14.57 5.01
N GLU A 556 25.84 13.48 4.89
CA GLU A 556 26.81 13.21 3.82
C GLU A 556 26.60 11.76 3.36
N VAL A 557 26.70 11.51 2.07
CA VAL A 557 26.77 10.13 1.55
C VAL A 557 28.16 9.54 1.77
N GLU A 558 28.23 8.28 2.18
CA GLU A 558 29.42 7.43 2.09
C GLU A 558 29.14 6.38 0.98
N PRO A 559 29.59 6.59 -0.28
CA PRO A 559 29.18 5.75 -1.40
C PRO A 559 29.69 4.30 -1.30
N GLY A 560 28.82 3.33 -1.54
CA GLY A 560 29.13 1.90 -1.52
C GLY A 560 29.66 1.36 -0.17
N ALA A 561 29.56 2.14 0.91
CA ALA A 561 30.27 1.90 2.17
C ALA A 561 29.80 0.66 2.95
N LEU A 562 28.63 0.09 2.65
CA LEU A 562 28.18 -1.18 3.21
C LEU A 562 28.05 -2.25 2.13
N ARG A 563 28.81 -3.33 2.25
CA ARG A 563 28.63 -4.53 1.42
C ARG A 563 27.46 -5.37 1.92
N VAL A 564 26.49 -5.68 1.06
CA VAL A 564 25.27 -6.44 1.40
C VAL A 564 25.07 -7.59 0.42
N TRP A 565 24.79 -8.80 0.94
CA TRP A 565 24.33 -9.94 0.15
C TRP A 565 22.88 -9.73 -0.30
N LEU A 566 22.66 -9.71 -1.62
CA LEU A 566 21.35 -9.57 -2.26
C LEU A 566 21.14 -10.72 -3.27
N PRO A 567 19.89 -11.19 -3.47
CA PRO A 567 19.58 -12.19 -4.49
C PRO A 567 20.03 -11.75 -5.88
N ASN A 568 20.48 -12.70 -6.70
CA ASN A 568 20.78 -12.44 -8.10
C ASN A 568 19.53 -11.90 -8.80
N PRO A 569 19.62 -10.83 -9.61
CA PRO A 569 18.51 -10.39 -10.44
C PRO A 569 18.19 -11.46 -11.47
N GLY A 570 17.01 -12.08 -11.36
CA GLY A 570 16.53 -13.03 -12.35
C GLY A 570 16.31 -12.35 -13.70
N GLU A 571 16.57 -13.08 -14.79
CA GLU A 571 16.31 -12.62 -16.16
C GLU A 571 14.85 -12.16 -16.30
N GLY A 572 14.65 -10.84 -16.45
CA GLY A 572 13.32 -10.24 -16.62
C GLY A 572 13.10 -8.89 -15.92
N ASP A 573 13.93 -8.48 -14.94
CA ASP A 573 13.80 -7.17 -14.28
C ASP A 573 15.19 -6.63 -13.86
N PRO A 574 15.84 -5.76 -14.65
CA PRO A 574 17.23 -5.36 -14.41
C PRO A 574 17.38 -4.47 -13.16
N VAL A 575 18.32 -4.83 -12.29
CA VAL A 575 19.01 -3.88 -11.42
C VAL A 575 19.81 -2.91 -12.31
N GLY A 576 19.88 -1.63 -11.93
CA GLY A 576 19.86 -0.51 -12.87
C GLY A 576 21.08 -0.27 -13.76
N ALA A 577 21.29 -1.09 -14.79
CA ALA A 577 22.24 -0.90 -15.90
C ALA A 577 21.59 -1.38 -17.22
N THR A 578 21.82 -0.83 -18.42
CA THR A 578 22.53 0.39 -18.89
C THR A 578 21.54 1.19 -19.79
N GLY A 579 21.85 2.20 -20.61
CA GLY A 579 23.10 2.89 -20.95
C GLY A 579 22.81 4.10 -21.86
N THR A 580 23.72 5.07 -21.95
CA THR A 580 23.63 6.20 -22.90
C THR A 580 24.21 5.84 -24.26
N VAL A 581 23.44 6.04 -25.32
CA VAL A 581 23.94 6.03 -26.71
C VAL A 581 24.04 7.48 -27.19
N GLY A 582 25.23 7.90 -27.61
CA GLY A 582 25.45 9.21 -28.23
C GLY A 582 25.05 9.19 -29.70
N ALA A 583 24.44 10.28 -30.19
CA ALA A 583 24.03 10.40 -31.59
C ALA A 583 25.13 11.04 -32.45
N THR A 584 25.93 10.21 -33.12
CA THR A 584 26.83 10.59 -34.22
C THR A 584 26.79 9.50 -35.29
N GLY A 585 26.70 9.89 -36.58
CA GLY A 585 26.63 8.93 -37.69
C GLY A 585 25.72 9.35 -38.84
N THR A 586 26.20 10.25 -39.69
CA THR A 586 25.62 10.52 -41.01
C THR A 586 25.90 9.36 -41.97
N VAL A 587 24.94 9.04 -42.86
CA VAL A 587 25.08 8.36 -44.17
C VAL A 587 23.67 8.05 -44.70
N LYS A 588 23.36 8.03 -46.01
CA LYS A 588 23.87 8.74 -47.20
C LYS A 588 22.83 8.46 -48.31
N ALA A 589 22.49 9.44 -49.16
CA ALA A 589 21.60 9.19 -50.30
C ALA A 589 22.33 8.42 -51.42
N ALA A 590 21.59 7.60 -52.17
CA ALA A 590 21.98 7.01 -53.44
C ALA A 590 20.73 6.76 -54.29
N ASP A 591 20.73 7.25 -55.52
CA ASP A 591 19.59 7.23 -56.43
C ASP A 591 19.43 5.89 -57.18
N THR A 592 18.23 5.65 -57.71
CA THR A 592 18.03 5.20 -59.11
C THR A 592 16.57 5.42 -59.51
N ALA A 593 16.27 5.60 -60.81
CA ALA A 593 15.02 6.20 -61.29
C ALA A 593 14.33 5.45 -62.44
N GLY A 594 13.02 5.71 -62.58
CA GLY A 594 12.08 5.26 -63.62
C GLY A 594 10.65 5.38 -63.05
N ALA A 595 9.64 6.08 -63.60
CA ALA A 595 9.21 6.30 -64.99
C ALA A 595 8.81 4.98 -65.68
N THR A 596 7.65 4.78 -66.33
CA THR A 596 6.44 5.62 -66.62
C THR A 596 5.35 4.68 -67.19
N ASP A 597 4.02 4.93 -67.28
CA ASP A 597 3.11 6.06 -66.96
C ASP A 597 1.62 5.56 -66.88
N ALA A 598 0.67 6.49 -66.76
CA ALA A 598 -0.72 6.46 -67.27
C ALA A 598 -1.88 5.77 -66.49
N ALA A 599 -3.05 6.42 -66.63
CA ALA A 599 -4.37 6.20 -66.03
C ALA A 599 -5.09 4.86 -66.31
N GLY A 600 -6.08 4.51 -65.46
CA GLY A 600 -7.09 3.48 -65.76
C GLY A 600 -8.03 3.08 -64.61
N GLU A 601 -9.26 3.58 -64.64
CA GLU A 601 -10.48 2.91 -64.10
C GLU A 601 -11.37 2.55 -65.32
N PRO A 602 -12.39 1.66 -65.24
CA PRO A 602 -12.99 1.04 -64.05
C PRO A 602 -13.26 -0.49 -64.20
N ASP A 603 -14.24 -0.98 -63.42
CA ASP A 603 -15.08 -2.18 -63.62
C ASP A 603 -14.51 -3.60 -63.44
N GLY A 604 -15.00 -4.25 -62.38
CA GLY A 604 -16.05 -5.26 -62.59
C GLY A 604 -15.68 -6.74 -62.39
N TYR A 605 -16.30 -7.36 -61.37
CA TYR A 605 -16.92 -8.69 -61.51
C TYR A 605 -17.99 -8.88 -60.43
N GLY A 606 -19.13 -9.45 -60.78
CA GLY A 606 -20.20 -9.78 -59.84
C GLY A 606 -21.11 -10.89 -60.35
N CYS A 607 -21.64 -11.69 -59.42
CA CYS A 607 -22.71 -12.69 -59.60
C CYS A 607 -23.34 -12.91 -58.20
N THR A 608 -24.62 -12.56 -57.97
CA THR A 608 -25.84 -13.41 -58.09
C THR A 608 -25.83 -14.67 -57.22
N ALA A 609 -26.87 -15.04 -56.46
CA ALA A 609 -28.31 -14.69 -56.49
C ALA A 609 -28.87 -14.53 -55.02
N ARG A 610 -30.04 -13.98 -54.66
CA ARG A 610 -31.46 -14.15 -55.08
C ARG A 610 -31.94 -15.63 -55.03
N PHE A 611 -33.09 -16.04 -54.49
CA PHE A 611 -34.30 -15.44 -53.85
C PHE A 611 -34.67 -16.33 -52.61
N GLY A 612 -35.61 -16.01 -51.70
CA GLY A 612 -36.44 -14.79 -51.50
C GLY A 612 -37.74 -15.06 -50.70
N GLU A 613 -38.47 -13.97 -50.40
CA GLU A 613 -39.94 -13.87 -50.15
C GLU A 613 -40.62 -14.47 -48.87
N PRO A 614 -41.83 -13.97 -48.46
CA PRO A 614 -42.32 -14.03 -47.08
C PRO A 614 -43.81 -14.48 -46.91
N HIS A 615 -44.59 -13.80 -46.03
CA HIS A 615 -45.95 -14.13 -45.50
C HIS A 615 -45.97 -15.30 -44.49
N GLY A 616 -46.95 -15.53 -43.59
CA GLY A 616 -48.24 -14.92 -43.23
C GLY A 616 -49.01 -15.89 -42.27
N VAL A 617 -50.10 -15.61 -41.54
CA VAL A 617 -50.98 -14.44 -41.26
C VAL A 617 -51.60 -14.62 -39.84
N GLN A 618 -52.17 -13.55 -39.24
CA GLN A 618 -53.02 -13.44 -38.03
C GLN A 618 -53.80 -14.68 -37.51
N ARG A 619 -54.04 -14.71 -36.17
CA ARG A 619 -55.40 -14.74 -35.60
C ARG A 619 -55.45 -14.26 -34.13
N ALA A 620 -56.65 -13.92 -33.64
CA ALA A 620 -56.87 -13.31 -32.31
C ALA A 620 -58.00 -14.02 -31.53
N GLY A 621 -58.06 -13.80 -30.21
CA GLY A 621 -59.13 -14.26 -29.31
C GLY A 621 -59.16 -13.46 -28.00
N ARG A 622 -60.35 -13.23 -27.44
CA ARG A 622 -60.59 -12.49 -26.17
C ARG A 622 -61.43 -13.35 -25.18
N PRO A 623 -61.47 -13.01 -23.87
CA PRO A 623 -61.96 -13.88 -22.80
C PRO A 623 -63.49 -13.76 -22.55
N PRO A 624 -64.03 -14.42 -21.49
CA PRO A 624 -64.45 -13.59 -20.34
C PRO A 624 -64.44 -14.27 -18.92
N ALA A 625 -64.76 -13.45 -17.90
CA ALA A 625 -65.59 -13.76 -16.71
C ALA A 625 -65.01 -14.36 -15.39
N ARG A 626 -64.70 -13.44 -14.44
CA ARG A 626 -65.33 -13.22 -13.09
C ARG A 626 -65.38 -14.29 -11.97
N THR A 627 -65.54 -13.74 -10.74
CA THR A 627 -65.85 -14.36 -9.40
C THR A 627 -64.64 -14.96 -8.64
N ARG A 628 -64.57 -14.96 -7.30
CA ARG A 628 -65.46 -14.42 -6.22
C ARG A 628 -64.64 -14.05 -4.95
N ARG A 629 -65.18 -13.18 -4.08
CA ARG A 629 -64.84 -13.04 -2.63
C ARG A 629 -65.66 -14.09 -1.82
N PRO A 630 -65.33 -14.47 -0.55
CA PRO A 630 -65.38 -13.56 0.61
C PRO A 630 -64.44 -13.82 1.84
N ASP A 631 -64.28 -12.77 2.67
CA ASP A 631 -64.37 -12.62 4.14
C ASP A 631 -63.77 -13.61 5.20
N GLY A 632 -63.53 -13.06 6.41
CA GLY A 632 -62.98 -13.72 7.62
C GLY A 632 -61.55 -13.25 7.94
N VAL A 633 -61.23 -12.43 8.96
CA VAL A 633 -61.73 -12.19 10.33
C VAL A 633 -61.35 -13.27 11.36
N ARG A 634 -60.14 -13.15 11.91
CA ARG A 634 -59.89 -12.99 13.36
C ARG A 634 -58.51 -12.37 13.62
#